data_AF-A0A135VT13-F1
#
_entry.id   AF-A0A135VT13-F1
#
_cell.length_a   1.000
_cell.length_b   1.000
_cell.length_c   1.000
_cell.angle_alpha   90.00
_cell.angle_beta   90.00
_cell.angle_gamma   90.00
#
_symmetry.space_group_name_H-M   'P 1'
#
loop_
_entity.id
_entity.type
_entity.pdbx_description
1 polymer ?
#
loop_
_entity_poly.entity_id
_entity_poly.type
_entity_poly.pdbx_seq_one_letter_code
_entity_poly.pdbx_strand_id
1 'polypeptide(L)'
;MVQVFIWYVTSTGLERSLEVEASETCVNLDLRDIASVDLLPLIWCTNLQDLSIRNNKLTSVDLSPLSRCPELQSLRLGHNELGELDLTPLEDCSKLAELSLQGNRLKRVDISPLFHCQHLTELKLDESTTLTADLTLKSVGSWPEVLVERFHRILWKVPESI
;
A
#
# COMPACT_ATOMS: atom_id res chain seq x y z
N MET A 1 -2.55 28.08 2.12
CA MET A 1 -2.62 26.63 1.84
C MET A 1 -1.72 25.95 2.86
N VAL A 2 -2.13 24.80 3.42
CA VAL A 2 -1.33 24.09 4.44
C VAL A 2 -0.28 23.27 3.73
N GLN A 3 0.99 23.52 4.03
CA GLN A 3 2.11 22.75 3.51
C GLN A 3 2.48 21.65 4.48
N VAL A 4 2.85 20.48 3.95
CA VAL A 4 3.36 19.34 4.69
C VAL A 4 4.67 18.88 4.08
N PHE A 5 5.55 18.33 4.90
CA PHE A 5 6.89 17.91 4.48
C PHE A 5 7.05 16.42 4.72
N ILE A 6 7.15 15.65 3.65
CA ILE A 6 7.42 14.21 3.71
C ILE A 6 8.93 14.04 3.80
N TRP A 7 9.42 13.56 4.94
CA TRP A 7 10.84 13.34 5.18
C TRP A 7 11.26 11.94 4.71
N TYR A 8 12.47 11.84 4.16
CA TYR A 8 13.02 10.57 3.75
C TYR A 8 14.55 10.56 3.81
N VAL A 9 15.12 9.36 3.95
CA VAL A 9 16.57 9.13 3.98
C VAL A 9 16.96 8.31 2.77
N THR A 10 17.98 8.74 2.05
CA THR A 10 18.53 8.00 0.89
C THR A 10 19.37 6.80 1.33
N SER A 11 19.74 5.91 0.41
CA SER A 11 20.63 4.78 0.71
C SER A 11 22.04 5.18 1.16
N THR A 12 22.43 6.42 0.89
CA THR A 12 23.70 7.01 1.37
C THR A 12 23.59 7.62 2.77
N GLY A 13 22.41 7.61 3.39
CA GLY A 13 22.16 8.24 4.69
C GLY A 13 21.84 9.74 4.61
N LEU A 14 21.73 10.32 3.41
CA LEU A 14 21.35 11.72 3.25
C LEU A 14 19.86 11.93 3.52
N GLU A 15 19.55 12.82 4.45
CA GLU A 15 18.19 13.27 4.75
C GLU A 15 17.71 14.29 3.69
N ARG A 16 16.45 14.14 3.29
CA ARG A 16 15.77 14.97 2.30
C ARG A 16 14.31 15.15 2.71
N SER A 17 13.64 16.11 2.10
CA SER A 17 12.19 16.27 2.22
C SER A 17 11.56 16.56 0.86
N LEU A 18 10.29 16.22 0.75
CA LEU A 18 9.40 16.67 -0.31
C LEU A 18 8.34 17.58 0.32
N GLU A 19 8.28 18.81 -0.15
CA GLU A 19 7.19 19.73 0.18
C GLU A 19 5.96 19.41 -0.67
N VAL A 20 4.81 19.27 -0.02
CA VAL A 20 3.53 18.92 -0.63
C VAL A 20 2.46 19.82 -0.02
N GLU A 21 1.51 20.30 -0.80
CA GLU A 21 0.33 20.96 -0.24
C GLU A 21 -0.69 19.93 0.22
N ALA A 22 -1.36 20.14 1.36
CA ALA A 22 -2.36 19.23 1.89
C ALA A 22 -3.57 19.01 0.93
N SER A 23 -3.76 19.91 -0.04
CA SER A 23 -4.77 19.79 -1.10
C SER A 23 -4.34 18.97 -2.31
N GLU A 24 -3.06 18.59 -2.41
CA GLU A 24 -2.55 17.78 -3.52
C GLU A 24 -3.27 16.43 -3.60
N THR A 25 -3.60 16.04 -4.83
CA THR A 25 -4.22 14.74 -5.10
C THR A 25 -3.19 13.69 -5.48
N CYS A 26 -1.95 14.08 -5.75
CA CYS A 26 -0.89 13.17 -6.19
C CYS A 26 0.43 13.48 -5.49
N VAL A 27 1.01 12.44 -4.88
CA VAL A 27 2.34 12.48 -4.30
C VAL A 27 3.21 11.45 -5.00
N ASN A 28 4.25 11.93 -5.66
CA ASN A 28 5.22 11.09 -6.35
C ASN A 28 6.58 11.19 -5.66
N LEU A 29 7.12 10.05 -5.21
CA LEU A 29 8.42 9.79 -4.59
C LEU A 29 9.24 8.76 -5.38
N ASP A 30 8.90 8.51 -6.64
CA ASP A 30 9.59 7.54 -7.49
C ASP A 30 11.06 7.95 -7.75
N LEU A 31 11.96 6.97 -7.87
CA LEU A 31 13.34 7.15 -8.35
C LEU A 31 14.19 8.14 -7.51
N ARG A 32 14.06 8.09 -6.18
CA ARG A 32 14.74 9.03 -5.26
C ARG A 32 15.79 8.39 -4.35
N ASP A 33 16.16 7.14 -4.63
CA ASP A 33 17.12 6.36 -3.83
C ASP A 33 16.69 6.23 -2.35
N ILE A 34 15.38 6.22 -2.10
CA ILE A 34 14.82 6.23 -0.74
C ILE A 34 15.06 4.89 -0.05
N ALA A 35 15.71 4.92 1.11
CA ALA A 35 15.91 3.76 2.00
C ALA A 35 14.89 3.74 3.15
N SER A 36 14.46 4.91 3.63
CA SER A 36 13.34 5.04 4.58
C SER A 36 12.55 6.32 4.32
N VAL A 37 11.24 6.30 4.60
CA VAL A 37 10.33 7.42 4.39
C VAL A 37 9.37 7.55 5.57
N ASP A 38 9.12 8.77 6.00
CA ASP A 38 8.09 9.11 6.99
C ASP A 38 6.83 9.60 6.27
N LEU A 39 5.79 8.76 6.26
CA LEU A 39 4.49 9.08 5.66
C LEU A 39 3.52 9.75 6.65
N LEU A 40 3.88 9.94 7.92
CA LEU A 40 3.01 10.57 8.92
C LEU A 40 2.41 11.91 8.44
N PRO A 41 3.13 12.77 7.69
CA PRO A 41 2.55 14.00 7.18
C PRO A 41 1.37 13.84 6.21
N LEU A 42 1.16 12.65 5.65
CA LEU A 42 0.01 12.38 4.78
C LEU A 42 -1.32 12.34 5.55
N ILE A 43 -1.34 12.33 6.88
CA ILE A 43 -2.60 12.43 7.66
C ILE A 43 -3.40 13.71 7.37
N TRP A 44 -2.74 14.73 6.83
CA TRP A 44 -3.36 16.00 6.45
C TRP A 44 -3.78 16.04 4.96
N CYS A 45 -3.35 15.08 4.15
CA CYS A 45 -3.62 15.04 2.70
C CYS A 45 -4.91 14.26 2.40
N THR A 46 -6.05 14.70 2.93
CA THR A 46 -7.33 13.95 2.84
C THR A 46 -7.86 13.78 1.42
N ASN A 47 -7.38 14.59 0.46
CA ASN A 47 -7.74 14.53 -0.96
C ASN A 47 -6.76 13.69 -1.80
N LEU A 48 -5.77 13.05 -1.17
CA LEU A 48 -4.77 12.25 -1.86
C LEU A 48 -5.44 11.08 -2.59
N GLN A 49 -5.22 10.99 -3.89
CA GLN A 49 -5.73 9.95 -4.78
C GLN A 49 -4.61 9.03 -5.25
N ASP A 50 -3.41 9.57 -5.48
CA ASP A 50 -2.28 8.81 -5.99
C ASP A 50 -1.05 8.96 -5.08
N LEU A 51 -0.53 7.83 -4.59
CA LEU A 51 0.77 7.77 -3.93
C LEU A 51 1.68 6.79 -4.66
N SER A 52 2.83 7.27 -5.13
CA SER A 52 3.84 6.46 -5.81
C SER A 52 5.20 6.62 -5.15
N ILE A 53 5.83 5.51 -4.76
CA ILE A 53 7.18 5.44 -4.14
C ILE A 53 8.00 4.33 -4.82
N ARG A 54 7.82 4.15 -6.13
CA ARG A 54 8.43 3.06 -6.91
C ARG A 54 9.91 3.29 -7.19
N ASN A 55 10.63 2.21 -7.48
CA ASN A 55 12.04 2.25 -7.87
C ASN A 55 12.91 2.95 -6.80
N ASN A 56 12.75 2.50 -5.57
CA ASN A 56 13.52 2.93 -4.41
C ASN A 56 14.14 1.69 -3.72
N LYS A 57 14.63 1.84 -2.50
CA LYS A 57 15.32 0.81 -1.72
C LYS A 57 14.66 0.59 -0.35
N LEU A 58 13.35 0.81 -0.26
CA LEU A 58 12.59 0.62 0.97
C LEU A 58 12.64 -0.85 1.39
N THR A 59 13.06 -1.12 2.62
CA THR A 59 12.99 -2.46 3.23
C THR A 59 11.75 -2.64 4.09
N SER A 60 11.16 -1.53 4.57
CA SER A 60 9.87 -1.43 5.24
C SER A 60 9.23 -0.08 4.95
N VAL A 61 7.92 0.03 5.17
CA VAL A 61 7.18 1.30 5.12
C VAL A 61 5.95 1.19 6.03
N ASP A 62 5.68 2.23 6.81
CA ASP A 62 4.46 2.33 7.62
C ASP A 62 3.33 2.97 6.80
N LEU A 63 2.26 2.22 6.58
CA LEU A 63 1.08 2.68 5.84
C LEU A 63 -0.01 3.27 6.75
N SER A 64 0.15 3.27 8.07
CA SER A 64 -0.84 3.77 9.03
C SER A 64 -1.42 5.15 8.69
N PRO A 65 -0.64 6.12 8.19
CA PRO A 65 -1.15 7.44 7.79
C PRO A 65 -2.19 7.40 6.66
N LEU A 66 -2.16 6.36 5.81
CA LEU A 66 -3.07 6.23 4.67
C LEU A 66 -4.52 5.94 5.09
N SER A 67 -4.76 5.48 6.33
CA SER A 67 -6.10 5.40 6.92
C SER A 67 -6.84 6.75 6.94
N ARG A 68 -6.11 7.86 6.84
CA ARG A 68 -6.67 9.23 6.74
C ARG A 68 -6.84 9.73 5.31
N CYS A 69 -6.59 8.89 4.31
CA CYS A 69 -6.67 9.21 2.89
C CYS A 69 -7.82 8.41 2.21
N PRO A 70 -9.10 8.66 2.54
CA PRO A 70 -10.23 7.87 2.03
C PRO A 70 -10.43 8.02 0.50
N GLU A 71 -9.82 9.04 -0.10
CA GLU A 71 -9.84 9.31 -1.54
C GLU A 71 -8.78 8.53 -2.33
N LEU A 72 -7.92 7.75 -1.66
CA LEU A 72 -6.82 7.04 -2.30
C LEU A 72 -7.33 6.02 -3.32
N GLN A 73 -6.85 6.15 -4.55
CA GLN A 73 -7.19 5.32 -5.71
C GLN A 73 -6.00 4.46 -6.15
N SER A 74 -4.77 4.96 -6.04
CA SER A 74 -3.58 4.21 -6.44
C SER A 74 -2.49 4.26 -5.37
N LEU A 75 -2.01 3.09 -4.97
CA LEU A 75 -0.80 2.94 -4.15
C LEU A 75 0.24 2.12 -4.90
N ARG A 76 1.37 2.75 -5.22
CA ARG A 76 2.45 2.12 -6.00
C ARG A 76 3.76 2.08 -5.22
N LEU A 77 4.12 0.89 -4.74
CA LEU A 77 5.35 0.60 -4.00
C LEU A 77 6.26 -0.42 -4.72
N GLY A 78 5.97 -0.72 -6.00
CA GLY A 78 6.75 -1.68 -6.78
C GLY A 78 8.22 -1.27 -6.99
N HIS A 79 9.09 -2.25 -7.23
CA HIS A 79 10.54 -2.07 -7.37
C HIS A 79 11.16 -1.43 -6.11
N ASN A 80 10.97 -2.10 -4.98
CA ASN A 80 11.59 -1.80 -3.68
C ASN A 80 12.19 -3.10 -3.10
N GLU A 81 12.53 -3.12 -1.82
CA GLU A 81 13.11 -4.29 -1.13
C GLU A 81 12.24 -4.79 0.03
N LEU A 82 10.94 -4.51 0.00
CA LEU A 82 10.00 -4.82 1.10
C LEU A 82 9.95 -6.34 1.32
N GLY A 83 10.29 -6.78 2.53
CA GLY A 83 10.20 -8.21 2.93
C GLY A 83 8.84 -8.59 3.48
N GLU A 84 8.17 -7.62 4.09
CA GLU A 84 6.83 -7.69 4.67
C GLU A 84 6.12 -6.35 4.48
N LEU A 85 4.79 -6.36 4.54
CA LEU A 85 3.98 -5.16 4.44
C LEU A 85 2.63 -5.42 5.12
N ASP A 86 2.26 -4.55 6.06
CA ASP A 86 0.93 -4.55 6.65
C ASP A 86 -0.03 -3.73 5.78
N LEU A 87 -1.10 -4.36 5.32
CA LEU A 87 -2.13 -3.74 4.49
C LEU A 87 -3.35 -3.28 5.29
N THR A 88 -3.40 -3.52 6.61
CA THR A 88 -4.54 -3.15 7.47
C THR A 88 -4.98 -1.69 7.32
N PRO A 89 -4.07 -0.69 7.20
CA PRO A 89 -4.49 0.70 6.99
C PRO A 89 -5.27 0.96 5.70
N LEU A 90 -5.23 0.04 4.72
CA LEU A 90 -5.96 0.18 3.46
C LEU A 90 -7.45 -0.20 3.58
N GLU A 91 -7.90 -0.74 4.72
CA GLU A 91 -9.33 -1.00 4.96
C GLU A 91 -10.18 0.27 4.84
N ASP A 92 -9.62 1.42 5.23
CA ASP A 92 -10.26 2.73 5.14
C ASP A 92 -10.19 3.35 3.73
N CYS A 93 -9.41 2.76 2.81
CA CYS A 93 -9.19 3.23 1.44
C CYS A 93 -10.19 2.61 0.45
N SER A 94 -11.50 2.74 0.71
CA SER A 94 -12.56 2.08 -0.09
C SER A 94 -12.53 2.38 -1.61
N LYS A 95 -11.90 3.49 -2.02
CA LYS A 95 -11.74 3.90 -3.43
C LYS A 95 -10.51 3.33 -4.12
N LEU A 96 -9.69 2.54 -3.42
CA LEU A 96 -8.46 1.97 -3.97
C LEU A 96 -8.78 1.07 -5.17
N ALA A 97 -8.20 1.42 -6.32
CA ALA A 97 -8.37 0.75 -7.61
C ALA A 97 -7.09 0.03 -8.07
N GLU A 98 -5.91 0.56 -7.70
CA GLU A 98 -4.61 -0.02 -8.01
C GLU A 98 -3.74 -0.18 -6.75
N LEU A 99 -3.24 -1.41 -6.54
CA LEU A 99 -2.16 -1.71 -5.61
C LEU A 99 -1.01 -2.39 -6.34
N SER A 100 0.16 -1.73 -6.36
CA SER A 100 1.35 -2.22 -7.05
C SER A 100 2.49 -2.51 -6.07
N LEU A 101 2.83 -3.79 -5.94
CA LEU A 101 3.82 -4.33 -5.01
C LEU A 101 4.88 -5.23 -5.70
N GLN A 102 4.83 -5.39 -7.02
CA GLN A 102 5.77 -6.21 -7.79
C GLN A 102 7.22 -5.70 -7.69
N GLY A 103 8.20 -6.58 -7.86
CA GLY A 103 9.61 -6.25 -7.71
C GLY A 103 9.99 -5.90 -6.28
N ASN A 104 9.39 -6.58 -5.30
CA ASN A 104 9.77 -6.50 -3.88
C ASN A 104 10.37 -7.84 -3.42
N ARG A 105 10.54 -8.04 -2.11
CA ARG A 105 10.98 -9.31 -1.50
C ARG A 105 9.87 -9.99 -0.71
N LEU A 106 8.61 -9.64 -1.02
CA LEU A 106 7.41 -10.15 -0.35
C LEU A 106 7.21 -11.64 -0.67
N LYS A 107 7.47 -12.49 0.32
CA LYS A 107 7.21 -13.93 0.22
C LYS A 107 5.72 -14.25 0.45
N ARG A 108 5.07 -13.46 1.30
CA ARG A 108 3.67 -13.63 1.68
C ARG A 108 3.03 -12.26 1.86
N VAL A 109 1.78 -12.12 1.46
CA VAL A 109 0.97 -10.91 1.69
C VAL A 109 -0.41 -11.34 2.21
N ASP A 110 -0.84 -10.74 3.31
CA ASP A 110 -2.21 -10.85 3.79
C ASP A 110 -3.09 -9.85 3.05
N ILE A 111 -4.03 -10.35 2.27
CA ILE A 111 -4.94 -9.56 1.45
C ILE A 111 -6.32 -9.38 2.10
N SER A 112 -6.52 -9.82 3.34
CA SER A 112 -7.79 -9.62 4.08
C SER A 112 -8.25 -8.15 4.08
N PRO A 113 -7.36 -7.15 4.28
CA PRO A 113 -7.74 -5.74 4.21
C PRO A 113 -8.33 -5.31 2.86
N LEU A 114 -7.89 -5.94 1.76
CA LEU A 114 -8.30 -5.57 0.40
C LEU A 114 -9.75 -5.94 0.10
N PHE A 115 -10.42 -6.75 0.94
CA PHE A 115 -11.85 -7.03 0.80
C PHE A 115 -12.73 -5.79 1.04
N HIS A 116 -12.22 -4.77 1.73
CA HIS A 116 -12.89 -3.47 1.89
C HIS A 116 -12.70 -2.55 0.66
N CYS A 117 -11.72 -2.84 -0.20
CA CYS A 117 -11.43 -2.08 -1.42
C CYS A 117 -12.25 -2.61 -2.61
N GLN A 118 -13.57 -2.40 -2.60
CA GLN A 118 -14.49 -2.99 -3.60
C GLN A 118 -14.21 -2.55 -5.05
N HIS A 119 -13.53 -1.41 -5.23
CA HIS A 119 -13.13 -0.88 -6.53
C HIS A 119 -11.75 -1.38 -7.00
N LEU A 120 -11.10 -2.27 -6.26
CA LEU A 120 -9.78 -2.78 -6.61
C LEU A 120 -9.84 -3.63 -7.88
N THR A 121 -9.34 -3.07 -8.97
CA THR A 121 -9.27 -3.72 -10.29
C THR A 121 -7.87 -4.23 -10.60
N GLU A 122 -6.84 -3.68 -9.95
CA GLU A 122 -5.45 -4.01 -10.26
C GLU A 122 -4.65 -4.32 -8.99
N LEU A 123 -4.10 -5.54 -8.93
CA LEU A 123 -3.20 -6.00 -7.89
C LEU A 123 -1.96 -6.61 -8.55
N LYS A 124 -0.86 -5.85 -8.55
CA LYS A 124 0.42 -6.28 -9.13
C LYS A 124 1.33 -6.82 -8.03
N LEU A 125 1.69 -8.09 -8.14
CA LEU A 125 2.55 -8.82 -7.21
C LEU A 125 3.46 -9.76 -8.02
N ASP A 126 4.61 -10.13 -7.46
CA ASP A 126 5.48 -11.12 -8.08
C ASP A 126 4.83 -12.50 -8.06
N GLU A 127 5.11 -13.33 -9.07
CA GLU A 127 4.50 -14.65 -9.21
C GLU A 127 4.80 -15.58 -8.02
N SER A 128 5.96 -15.39 -7.39
CA SER A 128 6.41 -16.13 -6.22
C SER A 128 5.73 -15.73 -4.92
N THR A 129 4.99 -14.62 -4.88
CA THR A 129 4.34 -14.13 -3.66
C THR A 129 3.11 -14.98 -3.33
N THR A 130 3.09 -15.53 -2.12
CA THR A 130 1.95 -16.30 -1.61
C THR A 130 0.89 -15.38 -1.01
N LEU A 131 -0.36 -15.51 -1.43
CA LEU A 131 -1.47 -14.75 -0.85
C LEU A 131 -2.05 -15.48 0.35
N THR A 132 -2.39 -14.74 1.40
CA THR A 132 -3.20 -15.24 2.53
C THR A 132 -4.40 -14.37 2.77
N ALA A 133 -5.46 -14.96 3.31
CA ALA A 133 -6.62 -14.22 3.78
C ALA A 133 -7.30 -14.96 4.94
N ASP A 134 -8.06 -14.24 5.75
CA ASP A 134 -8.95 -14.80 6.77
C ASP A 134 -10.00 -15.73 6.12
N LEU A 135 -10.11 -16.96 6.63
CA LEU A 135 -11.04 -17.98 6.15
C LEU A 135 -12.50 -17.52 6.15
N THR A 136 -12.90 -16.65 7.08
CA THR A 136 -14.26 -16.10 7.16
C THR A 136 -14.63 -15.27 5.93
N LEU A 137 -13.63 -14.70 5.24
CA LEU A 137 -13.81 -13.94 4.01
C LEU A 137 -14.11 -14.84 2.80
N LYS A 138 -14.01 -16.18 2.91
CA LYS A 138 -14.44 -17.08 1.81
C LYS A 138 -15.92 -16.94 1.45
N SER A 139 -16.75 -16.64 2.45
CA SER A 139 -18.21 -16.61 2.31
C SER A 139 -18.78 -15.21 2.12
N VAL A 140 -17.94 -14.17 2.07
CA VAL A 140 -18.44 -12.82 1.82
C VAL A 140 -18.97 -12.71 0.39
N GLY A 141 -20.13 -12.07 0.24
CA GLY A 141 -20.86 -12.00 -1.03
C GLY A 141 -20.33 -10.97 -2.03
N SER A 142 -19.32 -10.18 -1.67
CA SER A 142 -18.73 -9.14 -2.53
C SER A 142 -17.22 -9.23 -2.47
N TRP A 143 -16.60 -9.42 -3.62
CA TRP A 143 -15.15 -9.53 -3.79
C TRP A 143 -14.71 -8.50 -4.83
N PRO A 144 -13.56 -7.85 -4.63
CA PRO A 144 -12.90 -7.18 -5.73
C PRO A 144 -12.60 -8.19 -6.84
N GLU A 145 -12.91 -7.84 -8.09
CA GLU A 145 -12.82 -8.74 -9.25
C GLU A 145 -11.43 -9.39 -9.36
N VAL A 146 -10.36 -8.60 -9.13
CA VAL A 146 -8.98 -9.07 -9.18
C VAL A 146 -8.64 -10.15 -8.14
N LEU A 147 -9.38 -10.22 -7.04
CA LEU A 147 -9.22 -11.25 -6.01
C LEU A 147 -10.02 -12.52 -6.35
N VAL A 148 -11.15 -12.39 -7.06
CA VAL A 148 -11.94 -13.54 -7.53
C VAL A 148 -11.10 -14.42 -8.45
N GLU A 149 -10.38 -13.81 -9.39
CA GLU A 149 -9.49 -14.52 -10.31
C GLU A 149 -8.34 -15.25 -9.59
N ARG A 150 -8.01 -14.82 -8.37
CA ARG A 150 -6.93 -15.36 -7.54
C ARG A 150 -7.43 -16.30 -6.45
N PHE A 151 -8.75 -16.55 -6.35
CA PHE A 151 -9.40 -17.34 -5.30
C PHE A 151 -8.66 -18.65 -4.99
N HIS A 152 -8.34 -19.43 -6.03
CA HIS A 152 -7.73 -20.75 -5.89
C HIS A 152 -6.28 -20.73 -5.41
N ARG A 153 -5.61 -19.57 -5.46
CA ARG A 153 -4.20 -19.39 -5.06
C ARG A 153 -4.07 -18.82 -3.64
N ILE A 154 -5.16 -18.42 -3.02
CA ILE A 154 -5.17 -17.85 -1.66
C ILE A 154 -5.06 -18.96 -0.63
N LEU A 155 -4.11 -18.82 0.29
CA LEU A 155 -3.99 -19.66 1.48
C LEU A 155 -4.88 -19.09 2.59
N TRP A 156 -6.03 -19.70 2.77
CA TRP A 156 -7.03 -19.31 3.77
C TRP A 156 -6.63 -19.76 5.16
N LYS A 157 -6.57 -18.82 6.10
CA LYS A 157 -6.15 -19.06 7.48
C LYS A 157 -7.33 -18.91 8.43
N VAL A 158 -7.41 -19.78 9.43
CA VAL A 158 -8.32 -19.55 10.56
C VAL A 158 -7.76 -18.35 11.34
N PRO A 159 -8.56 -17.33 11.67
CA PRO A 159 -8.09 -16.23 12.50
C PRO A 159 -7.55 -16.81 13.81
N GLU A 160 -6.34 -16.40 14.21
CA GLU A 160 -5.79 -16.80 15.50
C GLU A 160 -6.69 -16.21 16.59
N SER A 161 -7.27 -17.08 17.41
CA SER A 161 -8.08 -16.66 18.56
C SER A 161 -7.20 -15.86 19.52
N ILE A 162 -7.55 -14.58 19.73
CA ILE A 162 -6.98 -13.68 20.72
C ILE A 162 -7.22 -14.25 22.13
#